data_AF-A0A8T4Y8E0-F1
#
_entry.id   AF-A0A8T4Y8E0-F1
#
_cell.length_a   1.000
_cell.length_b   1.000
_cell.length_c   1.000
_cell.angle_alpha   90.00
_cell.angle_beta   90.00
_cell.angle_gamma   90.00
#
_symmetry.space_group_name_H-M   'P 1'
#
loop_
_entity.id
_entity.type
_entity.pdbx_description
1 polymer ?
#
loop_
_entity_poly.entity_id
_entity_poly.type
_entity_poly.pdbx_seq_one_letter_code
_entity_poly.pdbx_strand_id
1 'polypeptide(L)'
;ALGSALNLPFRDDLFDLAVSFQVLEHIEPSLANQYLKEVRRVLRVGGTFILSTPNRRLRLLPHQRPWNPDHKKEYDARELKALINKVFEDVKITGLFARKKVYYVEYLRVRQNPWFIYILKPTTSILKTVIPKHITNMVKGFFRKKKVARKYNERLMFPLKTSNSQKEI
;
A
#
# COMPACT_ATOMS: atom_id res chain seq x y z
N ALA A 1 -20.18 2.06 21.24
CA ALA A 1 -19.10 1.44 22.04
C ALA A 1 -17.77 1.68 21.33
N LEU A 2 -16.72 2.00 22.09
CA LEU A 2 -15.35 2.09 21.58
C LEU A 2 -14.66 0.75 21.88
N GLY A 3 -13.88 0.20 20.94
CA GLY A 3 -13.30 -1.14 21.08
C GLY A 3 -12.04 -1.31 20.25
N SER A 4 -11.15 -2.20 20.70
CA SER A 4 -9.90 -2.53 20.01
C SER A 4 -10.10 -3.77 19.14
N ALA A 5 -9.55 -3.76 17.92
CA ALA A 5 -9.50 -4.96 17.10
C ALA A 5 -8.58 -6.06 17.67
N LEU A 6 -7.81 -5.73 18.71
CA LEU A 6 -6.97 -6.66 19.48
C LEU A 6 -7.66 -7.22 20.73
N ASN A 7 -8.86 -6.73 21.05
CA ASN A 7 -9.70 -7.23 22.14
C ASN A 7 -11.15 -6.83 21.86
N LEU A 8 -11.86 -7.69 21.13
CA LEU A 8 -13.24 -7.41 20.71
C LEU A 8 -14.20 -7.63 21.88
N PRO A 9 -15.11 -6.68 22.18
CA PRO A 9 -16.05 -6.76 23.31
C PRO A 9 -17.24 -7.68 23.00
N PHE A 10 -16.96 -8.83 22.39
CA PHE A 10 -17.93 -9.85 22.02
C PHE A 10 -17.49 -11.17 22.61
N ARG A 11 -18.47 -12.00 23.00
CA ARG A 11 -18.20 -13.38 23.38
C ARG A 11 -17.70 -14.20 22.19
N ASP A 12 -17.10 -15.33 22.50
CA ASP A 12 -16.64 -16.33 21.54
C ASP A 12 -17.83 -16.90 20.75
N ASP A 13 -17.55 -17.40 19.54
CA ASP A 13 -18.49 -18.11 18.67
C ASP A 13 -19.85 -17.38 18.51
N LEU A 14 -19.80 -16.08 18.24
CA LEU A 14 -20.97 -15.23 18.13
C LEU A 14 -21.41 -15.00 16.69
N PHE A 15 -20.46 -14.77 15.79
CA PHE A 15 -20.75 -14.31 14.44
C PHE A 15 -20.51 -15.40 13.40
N ASP A 16 -21.38 -15.43 12.38
CA ASP A 16 -21.19 -16.28 11.20
C ASP A 16 -20.30 -15.60 10.14
N LEU A 17 -20.19 -14.27 10.18
CA LEU A 17 -19.38 -13.47 9.25
C LEU A 17 -18.71 -12.29 9.98
N ALA A 18 -17.41 -12.10 9.73
CA ALA A 18 -16.65 -10.92 10.12
C ALA A 18 -16.09 -10.23 8.88
N VAL A 19 -16.14 -8.90 8.85
CA VAL A 19 -15.64 -8.09 7.73
C VAL A 19 -14.68 -7.02 8.26
N SER A 20 -13.51 -6.90 7.65
CA SER A 20 -12.51 -5.89 8.02
C SER A 20 -11.80 -5.31 6.81
N PHE A 21 -12.14 -4.07 6.47
CA PHE A 21 -11.58 -3.40 5.29
C PHE A 21 -10.63 -2.28 5.69
N GLN A 22 -9.41 -2.33 5.14
CA GLN A 22 -8.38 -1.30 5.34
C GLN A 22 -8.04 -1.10 6.82
N VAL A 23 -7.86 -2.20 7.56
CA VAL A 23 -7.54 -2.19 9.01
C VAL A 23 -6.19 -2.83 9.29
N LEU A 24 -5.90 -3.98 8.67
CA LEU A 24 -4.71 -4.78 8.99
C LEU A 24 -3.41 -4.00 8.84
N GLU A 25 -3.32 -3.11 7.86
CA GLU A 25 -2.15 -2.28 7.61
C GLU A 25 -1.85 -1.28 8.73
N HIS A 26 -2.83 -0.98 9.57
CA HIS A 26 -2.70 -0.09 10.72
C HIS A 26 -2.33 -0.83 12.01
N ILE A 27 -2.43 -2.17 12.01
CA ILE A 27 -2.01 -3.00 13.14
C ILE A 27 -0.49 -3.16 13.09
N GLU A 28 0.18 -3.01 14.23
CA GLU A 28 1.61 -3.28 14.32
C GLU A 28 1.90 -4.73 13.89
N PRO A 29 2.94 -4.99 13.07
CA PRO A 29 3.20 -6.33 12.54
C PRO A 29 3.36 -7.41 13.63
N SER A 30 3.85 -7.02 14.81
CA SER A 30 3.96 -7.90 15.99
C SER A 30 2.60 -8.31 16.57
N LEU A 31 1.56 -7.51 16.38
CA LEU A 31 0.20 -7.72 16.91
C LEU A 31 -0.76 -8.28 15.86
N ALA A 32 -0.35 -8.36 14.59
CA ALA A 32 -1.18 -8.86 13.50
C ALA A 32 -1.72 -10.28 13.74
N ASN A 33 -0.94 -11.15 14.38
CA ASN A 33 -1.39 -12.50 14.73
C ASN A 33 -2.46 -12.49 15.84
N GLN A 34 -2.34 -11.59 16.82
CA GLN A 34 -3.35 -11.41 17.87
C GLN A 34 -4.66 -10.90 17.28
N TYR A 35 -4.58 -9.89 16.40
CA TYR A 35 -5.73 -9.39 15.65
C TYR A 35 -6.49 -10.52 14.94
N LEU A 36 -5.79 -11.40 14.21
CA LEU A 36 -6.42 -12.52 13.52
C LEU A 36 -7.04 -13.54 14.49
N LYS A 37 -6.38 -13.82 15.62
CA LYS A 37 -6.91 -14.71 16.66
C LYS A 37 -8.18 -14.15 17.28
N GLU A 38 -8.25 -12.84 17.53
CA GLU A 38 -9.46 -12.20 18.06
C GLU A 38 -10.63 -12.28 17.09
N VAL A 39 -10.38 -12.04 15.79
CA VAL A 39 -11.41 -12.23 14.76
C VAL A 39 -11.86 -13.70 14.73
N ARG A 40 -10.93 -14.65 14.80
CA ARG A 40 -11.25 -16.08 14.83
C ARG A 40 -12.04 -16.49 16.07
N ARG A 41 -11.75 -15.90 17.23
CA ARG A 41 -12.42 -16.18 18.51
C ARG A 41 -13.91 -15.83 18.44
N VAL A 42 -14.24 -14.66 17.89
CA VAL A 42 -15.63 -14.21 17.81
C VAL A 42 -16.42 -14.87 16.67
N LEU A 43 -15.73 -15.50 15.71
CA LEU A 43 -16.34 -16.29 14.64
C LEU A 43 -16.68 -17.69 15.13
N ARG A 44 -17.92 -18.12 14.82
CA ARG A 44 -18.36 -19.50 14.98
C ARG A 44 -17.52 -20.46 14.13
N VAL A 45 -17.52 -21.74 14.51
CA VAL A 45 -17.04 -22.82 13.63
C VAL A 45 -17.80 -22.78 12.30
N GLY A 46 -17.06 -22.76 11.19
CA GLY A 46 -17.62 -22.58 9.85
C GLY A 46 -17.92 -21.12 9.46
N GLY A 47 -17.70 -20.16 10.36
CA GLY A 47 -17.83 -18.74 10.08
C GLY A 47 -16.77 -18.22 9.11
N THR A 48 -17.10 -17.17 8.36
CA THR A 48 -16.25 -16.60 7.32
C THR A 48 -15.62 -15.28 7.77
N PHE A 49 -14.34 -15.08 7.43
CA PHE A 49 -13.68 -13.78 7.56
C PHE A 49 -13.37 -13.19 6.18
N ILE A 50 -13.85 -11.98 5.93
CA ILE A 50 -13.50 -11.21 4.73
C ILE A 50 -12.65 -10.02 5.14
N LEU A 51 -11.44 -9.92 4.60
CA LEU A 51 -10.59 -8.75 4.78
C LEU A 51 -10.14 -8.11 3.47
N SER A 52 -9.80 -6.83 3.54
CA SER A 52 -9.06 -6.14 2.48
C SER A 52 -7.95 -5.30 3.07
N THR A 53 -6.84 -5.19 2.35
CA THR A 53 -5.69 -4.34 2.71
C THR A 53 -4.94 -3.94 1.43
N PRO A 54 -4.20 -2.81 1.41
CA PRO A 54 -3.42 -2.41 0.25
C PRO A 54 -2.38 -3.46 -0.14
N ASN A 55 -2.26 -3.73 -1.45
CA ASN A 55 -1.21 -4.58 -1.98
C ASN A 55 0.06 -3.76 -2.19
N ARG A 56 1.10 -4.03 -1.38
CA ARG A 56 2.38 -3.31 -1.47
C ARG A 56 3.00 -3.34 -2.86
N ARG A 57 2.83 -4.42 -3.64
CA ARG A 57 3.49 -4.57 -4.95
C ARG A 57 2.97 -3.58 -5.99
N LEU A 58 1.77 -3.05 -5.79
CA LEU A 58 1.16 -2.07 -6.68
C LEU A 58 1.52 -0.62 -6.31
N ARG A 59 2.12 -0.43 -5.13
CA ARG A 59 2.16 0.87 -4.46
C ARG A 59 3.57 1.27 -4.05
N LEU A 60 4.38 0.32 -3.59
CA LEU A 60 5.68 0.53 -2.97
C LEU A 60 6.78 -0.12 -3.79
N LEU A 61 7.94 0.53 -3.83
CA LEU A 61 9.17 -0.07 -4.31
C LEU A 61 9.67 -1.14 -3.31
N PRO A 62 10.56 -2.07 -3.71
CA PRO A 62 11.12 -3.08 -2.80
C PRO A 62 11.72 -2.45 -1.53
N HIS A 63 11.41 -3.00 -0.35
CA HIS A 63 11.88 -2.48 0.94
C HIS A 63 11.47 -1.03 1.28
N GLN A 64 10.63 -0.39 0.46
CA GLN A 64 10.09 0.92 0.77
C GLN A 64 9.06 0.80 1.90
N ARG A 65 9.12 1.71 2.87
CA ARG A 65 8.09 1.85 3.90
C ARG A 65 6.84 2.53 3.32
N PRO A 66 5.64 2.23 3.83
CA PRO A 66 4.43 2.96 3.44
C PRO A 66 4.62 4.47 3.59
N TRP A 67 4.10 5.26 2.64
CA TRP A 67 4.13 6.72 2.74
C TRP A 67 3.03 7.26 3.65
N ASN A 68 1.96 6.50 3.89
CA ASN A 68 0.94 6.85 4.87
C ASN A 68 1.53 6.56 6.26
N PRO A 69 1.70 7.58 7.13
CA PRO A 69 2.27 7.39 8.46
C PRO A 69 1.47 6.42 9.34
N ASP A 70 0.17 6.27 9.08
CA ASP A 70 -0.69 5.37 9.84
C ASP A 70 -0.58 3.91 9.36
N HIS A 71 0.05 3.65 8.21
CA HIS A 71 0.29 2.30 7.72
C HIS A 71 1.59 1.76 8.34
N LYS A 72 1.45 0.79 9.24
CA LYS A 72 2.55 0.08 9.88
C LYS A 72 3.20 -0.90 8.91
N LYS A 73 2.38 -1.62 8.13
CA LYS A 73 2.86 -2.52 7.07
C LYS A 73 1.83 -2.69 5.97
N GLU A 74 2.27 -2.54 4.72
CA GLU A 74 1.53 -3.04 3.56
C GLU A 74 2.10 -4.40 3.17
N TYR A 75 1.23 -5.40 3.00
CA TYR A 75 1.59 -6.78 2.69
C TYR A 75 1.51 -7.04 1.19
N ASP A 76 2.32 -7.95 0.66
CA ASP A 76 2.00 -8.58 -0.63
C ASP A 76 1.10 -9.81 -0.45
N ALA A 77 0.59 -10.36 -1.55
CA ALA A 77 -0.32 -11.50 -1.52
C ALA A 77 0.28 -12.74 -0.83
N ARG A 78 1.59 -12.97 -0.94
CA ARG A 78 2.26 -14.13 -0.33
C ARG A 78 2.43 -13.91 1.17
N GLU A 79 2.92 -12.73 1.57
CA GLU A 79 3.05 -12.35 2.97
C GLU A 79 1.70 -12.37 3.69
N LEU A 80 0.65 -11.85 3.03
CA LEU A 80 -0.70 -11.82 3.56
C LEU A 80 -1.25 -13.24 3.76
N LYS A 81 -1.15 -14.10 2.73
CA LYS A 81 -1.58 -15.49 2.83
C LYS A 81 -0.86 -16.23 3.96
N ALA A 82 0.47 -16.09 4.03
CA ALA A 82 1.27 -16.72 5.08
C ALA A 82 0.90 -16.24 6.49
N LEU A 83 0.53 -14.97 6.64
CA LEU A 83 0.05 -14.42 7.91
C LEU A 83 -1.32 -15.01 8.30
N ILE A 84 -2.28 -15.01 7.38
CA ILE A 84 -3.66 -15.48 7.63
C ILE A 84 -3.67 -16.99 7.91
N ASN A 85 -2.85 -17.76 7.20
CA ASN A 85 -2.70 -19.21 7.37
C ASN A 85 -2.23 -19.63 8.78
N LYS A 86 -1.77 -18.70 9.63
CA LYS A 86 -1.44 -19.00 11.03
C LYS A 86 -2.67 -19.24 11.89
N VAL A 87 -3.86 -18.84 11.43
CA VAL A 87 -5.11 -18.86 12.19
C VAL A 87 -6.26 -19.48 11.41
N PHE A 88 -6.31 -19.28 10.09
CA PHE A 88 -7.36 -19.81 9.21
C PHE A 88 -6.78 -20.83 8.25
N GLU A 89 -7.49 -21.94 8.03
CA GLU A 89 -7.01 -23.05 7.21
C GLU A 89 -7.35 -22.86 5.72
N ASP A 90 -8.61 -22.49 5.41
CA ASP A 90 -9.06 -22.23 4.04
C ASP A 90 -8.95 -20.74 3.70
N VAL A 91 -7.91 -20.38 2.94
CA VAL A 91 -7.58 -18.99 2.61
C VAL A 91 -7.49 -18.77 1.11
N LYS A 92 -8.44 -17.99 0.60
CA LYS A 92 -8.47 -17.48 -0.77
C LYS A 92 -8.05 -16.00 -0.81
N ILE A 93 -7.03 -15.70 -1.61
CA ILE A 93 -6.58 -14.33 -1.87
C ILE A 93 -7.03 -13.91 -3.27
N THR A 94 -7.58 -12.69 -3.38
CA THR A 94 -7.99 -12.10 -4.67
C THR A 94 -7.59 -10.62 -4.70
N GLY A 95 -7.44 -10.08 -5.91
CA GLY A 95 -7.18 -8.66 -6.13
C GLY A 95 -8.45 -7.86 -6.41
N LEU A 96 -8.61 -6.73 -5.73
CA LEU A 96 -9.65 -5.73 -6.02
C LEU A 96 -9.06 -4.61 -6.86
N PHE A 97 -9.63 -4.37 -8.04
CA PHE A 97 -9.14 -3.36 -8.98
C PHE A 97 -10.22 -2.35 -9.34
N ALA A 98 -9.85 -1.08 -9.36
CA ALA A 98 -10.71 -0.02 -9.86
C ALA A 98 -10.81 -0.06 -11.39
N ARG A 99 -11.83 0.60 -11.96
CA ARG A 99 -11.94 0.81 -13.41
C ARG A 99 -10.67 1.46 -13.96
N LYS A 100 -10.31 1.15 -15.22
CA LYS A 100 -9.07 1.61 -15.88
C LYS A 100 -8.71 3.07 -15.62
N LYS A 101 -9.69 3.99 -15.73
CA LYS A 101 -9.48 5.43 -15.51
C LYS A 101 -9.03 5.75 -14.08
N VAL A 102 -9.65 5.15 -13.08
CA VAL A 102 -9.32 5.36 -11.66
C VAL A 102 -7.99 4.67 -11.31
N TYR A 103 -7.80 3.44 -11.80
CA TYR A 103 -6.54 2.73 -11.64
C TYR A 103 -5.36 3.54 -12.21
N TYR A 104 -5.53 4.17 -13.38
CA TYR A 104 -4.48 4.98 -13.99
C TYR A 104 -4.10 6.22 -13.16
N VAL A 105 -5.10 6.88 -12.55
CA VAL A 105 -4.84 8.00 -11.63
C VAL A 105 -3.98 7.54 -10.44
N GLU A 106 -4.33 6.39 -9.85
CA GLU A 106 -3.56 5.81 -8.74
C GLU A 106 -2.15 5.40 -9.19
N TYR A 107 -2.03 4.74 -10.35
CA TYR A 107 -0.75 4.37 -10.94
C TYR A 107 0.18 5.57 -11.10
N LEU A 108 -0.32 6.70 -11.64
CA LEU A 108 0.48 7.91 -11.77
C LEU A 108 0.87 8.52 -10.42
N ARG A 109 0.02 8.40 -9.40
CA ARG A 109 0.31 8.88 -8.04
C ARG A 109 1.45 8.08 -7.40
N VAL A 110 1.48 6.76 -7.60
CA VAL A 110 2.45 5.86 -6.95
C VAL A 110 3.70 5.58 -7.79
N ARG A 111 3.67 5.87 -9.09
CA ARG A 111 4.81 5.64 -9.99
C ARG A 111 6.02 6.45 -9.56
N GLN A 112 7.10 5.74 -9.27
CA GLN A 112 8.36 6.29 -8.80
C GLN A 112 9.49 5.83 -9.73
N ASN A 113 10.56 6.63 -9.82
CA ASN A 113 11.81 6.21 -10.45
C ASN A 113 12.72 5.60 -9.36
N PRO A 114 13.01 4.28 -9.38
CA PRO A 114 13.80 3.64 -8.33
C PRO A 114 15.18 4.25 -8.15
N TRP A 115 15.88 4.57 -9.25
CA TRP A 115 17.21 5.19 -9.20
C TRP A 115 17.18 6.54 -8.48
N PHE A 116 16.16 7.36 -8.77
CA PHE A 116 15.98 8.62 -8.06
C PHE A 116 15.69 8.41 -6.57
N ILE A 117 14.82 7.46 -6.21
CA ILE A 117 14.40 7.24 -4.82
C ILE A 117 15.51 6.67 -3.96
N TYR A 118 16.25 5.67 -4.45
CA TYR A 118 17.28 4.99 -3.67
C TYR A 118 18.64 5.70 -3.68
N ILE A 119 19.01 6.35 -4.78
CA ILE A 119 20.36 6.92 -4.95
C ILE A 119 20.38 8.43 -4.73
N LEU A 120 19.54 9.17 -5.45
CA LEU A 120 19.60 10.64 -5.45
C LEU A 120 18.91 11.27 -4.24
N LYS A 121 17.73 10.78 -3.83
CA LYS A 121 16.96 11.39 -2.75
C LYS A 121 17.75 11.49 -1.43
N PRO A 122 18.39 10.44 -0.89
CA PRO A 122 19.15 10.54 0.35
C PRO A 122 20.35 11.49 0.23
N THR A 123 21.06 11.47 -0.91
CA THR A 123 22.24 12.33 -1.15
C THR A 123 21.87 13.81 -1.27
N THR A 124 20.71 14.14 -1.86
CA THR A 124 20.26 15.54 -1.95
C THR A 124 19.98 16.19 -0.59
N SER A 125 19.61 15.41 0.43
CA SER A 125 19.48 15.94 1.80
C SER A 125 20.84 16.32 2.38
N ILE A 126 21.88 15.53 2.13
CA ILE A 126 23.26 15.82 2.53
C ILE A 126 23.79 17.05 1.76
N LEU A 127 23.61 17.08 0.44
CA LEU A 127 24.01 18.20 -0.42
C LEU A 127 23.34 19.53 -0.02
N LYS A 128 22.10 19.53 0.48
CA LYS A 128 21.45 20.76 0.98
C LYS A 128 22.09 21.32 2.25
N THR A 129 22.74 20.47 3.04
CA THR A 129 23.45 20.89 4.26
C THR A 129 24.81 21.49 3.92
N VAL A 130 25.43 21.06 2.81
CA VAL A 130 26.79 21.47 2.42
C VAL A 130 26.78 22.58 1.35
N ILE A 131 25.77 22.65 0.49
CA ILE A 131 25.70 23.65 -0.60
C ILE A 131 25.05 24.95 -0.11
N PRO A 132 25.70 26.11 -0.30
CA PRO A 132 25.13 27.42 0.01
C PRO A 132 23.75 27.69 -0.61
N LYS A 133 22.87 28.37 0.14
CA LYS A 133 21.48 28.65 -0.27
C LYS A 133 21.35 29.34 -1.64
N HIS A 134 22.34 30.13 -2.07
CA HIS A 134 22.29 30.84 -3.36
C HIS A 134 22.37 29.89 -4.57
N ILE A 135 23.20 28.83 -4.49
CA ILE A 135 23.34 27.84 -5.57
C ILE A 135 22.09 26.97 -5.66
N THR A 136 21.55 26.54 -4.51
CA THR A 136 20.31 25.73 -4.49
C THR A 136 19.10 26.46 -5.08
N ASN A 137 19.02 27.79 -4.93
CA ASN A 137 17.97 28.61 -5.52
C ASN A 137 18.10 28.76 -7.05
N MET A 138 19.33 28.91 -7.56
CA MET A 138 19.61 28.97 -9.00
C MET A 138 19.19 27.68 -9.72
N VAL A 139 19.54 26.54 -9.15
CA VAL A 139 19.20 25.21 -9.70
C VAL A 139 17.68 24.95 -9.66
N LYS A 140 16.98 25.33 -8.58
CA LYS A 140 15.51 25.23 -8.48
C LYS A 140 14.79 25.99 -9.60
N GLY A 141 15.27 27.18 -9.98
CA GLY A 141 14.71 27.99 -11.06
C GLY A 141 14.74 27.27 -12.42
N PHE A 142 15.83 26.57 -12.69
CA PHE A 142 16.03 25.82 -13.94
C PHE A 142 15.12 24.59 -14.05
N PHE A 143 15.00 23.79 -12.99
CA PHE A 143 14.12 22.61 -12.98
C PHE A 143 12.63 22.96 -13.00
N ARG A 144 12.23 24.12 -12.45
CA ARG A 144 10.84 24.61 -12.50
C ARG A 144 10.37 24.87 -13.94
N LYS A 145 11.25 25.45 -14.78
CA LYS A 145 10.95 25.68 -16.21
C LYS A 145 10.77 24.35 -16.99
N LYS A 146 11.62 23.34 -16.75
CA LYS A 146 11.48 22.01 -17.41
C LYS A 146 10.24 21.23 -16.97
N LYS A 147 9.82 21.33 -15.70
CA LYS A 147 8.66 20.58 -15.17
C LYS A 147 7.32 21.07 -15.75
N VAL A 148 7.20 22.37 -16.02
CA VAL A 148 6.03 22.97 -16.70
C VAL A 148 5.94 22.48 -18.15
N ALA A 149 7.06 22.47 -18.87
CA ALA A 149 7.10 21.99 -20.26
C ALA A 149 6.71 20.49 -20.39
N ARG A 150 7.12 19.65 -19.44
CA ARG A 150 6.80 18.20 -19.47
C ARG A 150 5.32 17.90 -19.19
N LYS A 151 4.67 18.68 -18.32
CA LYS A 151 3.23 18.52 -17.97
C LYS A 151 2.30 18.79 -19.18
N TYR A 152 2.73 19.63 -20.12
CA TYR A 152 2.00 19.88 -21.37
C TYR A 152 2.06 18.69 -22.34
N ASN A 153 3.23 18.06 -22.49
CA ASN A 153 3.41 16.95 -23.44
C ASN A 153 2.80 15.62 -22.95
N GLU A 154 2.75 15.34 -21.64
CA GLU A 154 2.13 14.13 -21.11
C GLU A 154 0.58 14.11 -21.27
N ARG A 155 -0.06 15.26 -21.50
CA ARG A 155 -1.52 15.36 -21.73
C ARG A 155 -1.95 14.90 -23.13
N LEU A 156 -1.03 14.79 -24.08
CA LEU A 156 -1.28 14.48 -25.49
C LEU A 156 -0.90 13.05 -25.89
N MET A 157 -0.28 12.27 -25.00
CA MET A 157 0.15 10.92 -25.30
C MET A 157 -0.65 9.91 -24.47
N PHE A 158 -1.83 9.54 -24.97
CA PHE A 158 -2.45 8.25 -24.66
C PHE A 158 -1.67 7.17 -25.44
N PRO A 159 -0.84 6.31 -24.81
CA PRO A 159 -0.34 5.15 -25.50
C PRO A 159 -1.41 4.07 -25.39
N LEU A 160 -2.28 4.01 -26.40
CA LEU A 160 -3.06 2.81 -26.71
C LEU A 160 -2.09 1.72 -27.18
N LYS A 161 -1.65 0.86 -26.27
CA LYS A 161 -1.27 -0.53 -26.61
C LYS A 161 -1.58 -1.43 -25.41
N THR A 162 -2.78 -1.99 -25.43
CA THR A 162 -3.13 -3.16 -24.63
C THR A 162 -2.71 -4.41 -25.41
N SER A 163 -1.62 -5.07 -25.02
CA SER A 163 -1.50 -6.50 -25.27
C SER A 163 -2.12 -7.24 -24.09
N ASN A 164 -3.16 -8.02 -24.39
CA ASN A 164 -3.77 -8.98 -23.48
C ASN A 164 -2.71 -9.99 -23.00
N SER A 165 -2.16 -9.79 -21.81
CA SER A 165 -1.64 -10.87 -20.97
C SER A 165 -1.36 -10.33 -19.57
N GLN A 166 -2.34 -10.51 -18.67
CA GLN A 166 -2.14 -10.71 -17.23
C GLN A 166 -3.54 -10.80 -16.59
N LYS A 167 -4.19 -11.92 -16.86
CA LYS A 167 -4.90 -12.64 -15.80
C LYS A 167 -3.82 -13.31 -14.95
N GLU A 168 -4.06 -13.42 -13.65
CA GLU A 168 -3.21 -14.04 -12.62
C GLU A 168 -2.17 -13.12 -11.96
N ILE A 169 -2.54 -12.52 -10.82
CA ILE A 169 -2.09 -12.85 -9.44
C ILE A 169 -2.76 -11.86 -8.48
#